data_AF-A2ESY3-F1
#
_entry.id   AF-A2ESY3-F1
#
_cell.length_a   1.000
_cell.length_b   1.000
_cell.length_c   1.000
_cell.angle_alpha   90.00
_cell.angle_beta   90.00
_cell.angle_gamma   90.00
#
_symmetry.space_group_name_H-M   'P 1'
#
loop_
_entity.id
_entity.type
_entity.pdbx_description
1 polymer ?
#
loop_
_entity_poly.entity_id
_entity_poly.type
_entity_poly.pdbx_seq_one_letter_code
_entity_poly.pdbx_strand_id
1 'polypeptide(L)'
;MIFEILLIKWTCVSKDCSRQEANIEVLQDIHDPHSSKITIKASKLIGNPISMPMFYFRSDVGHSNLQKSFPLAHFDKLGGSIYQIGFRGIDSNITFDNQLYKLLKLSDEKDIIKTTTDFNRKYKIDQFWLESRANDIKEIALQEGIPKFNILAIGKSATLITQQLMLQFPDIINRVALADTSVPSSYNTESTSDLIERYFSACSKDPKCKLTNYTWPPQNIPSRILFTMSVDKTNFIYQTETNLRKYSTAPNALIVMDSIARNSTSIYLAYNYIPGFDELKFSLAESILHFCMEDSDKSSFFFQKIRNACKYMPKIQGLPQGNFTSQILLVSGEYDLPSFPTTLKYLQAKSENPSKVAVTYYRNSTSNEIIFNPVVFREVMSYLNFGSTNFTLSITSGPINWNPSWNPRFVIKGIFTIAFSITSIIVVMMILNLKSINTMKNNEEELERLLKKHDEVHSITTNNKNPKKLTTQIKKSKKK
;
A
#
# COMPACT_ATOMS: atom_id res chain seq x y z
N MET A 1 20.56 -39.18 -18.64
CA MET A 1 20.62 -37.81 -18.11
C MET A 1 19.57 -37.76 -16.99
N ILE A 2 20.02 -37.86 -15.74
CA ILE A 2 19.13 -37.82 -14.57
C ILE A 2 18.82 -36.34 -14.36
N PHE A 3 17.57 -35.90 -14.60
CA PHE A 3 17.13 -34.60 -14.14
C PHE A 3 17.16 -34.65 -12.60
N GLU A 4 18.13 -33.96 -11.98
CA GLU A 4 17.99 -33.60 -10.58
C GLU A 4 16.71 -32.77 -10.46
N ILE A 5 15.65 -33.40 -9.95
CA ILE A 5 14.45 -32.67 -9.54
C ILE A 5 14.90 -31.84 -8.33
N LEU A 6 15.27 -30.59 -8.60
CA LEU A 6 15.50 -29.57 -7.58
C LEU A 6 14.16 -29.33 -6.87
N LEU A 7 13.92 -30.10 -5.82
CA LEU A 7 12.76 -29.94 -4.95
C LEU A 7 12.94 -28.68 -4.10
N ILE A 8 11.88 -27.88 -3.99
CA ILE A 8 11.89 -26.68 -3.16
C ILE A 8 12.03 -27.09 -1.70
N LYS A 9 12.99 -26.46 -1.01
CA LYS A 9 13.20 -26.69 0.42
C LYS A 9 12.26 -25.83 1.25
N TRP A 10 11.15 -26.42 1.67
CA TRP A 10 10.18 -25.80 2.57
C TRP A 10 10.61 -25.87 4.03
N THR A 11 10.42 -24.78 4.77
CA THR A 11 10.69 -24.69 6.21
C THR A 11 9.39 -24.43 6.97
N CYS A 12 9.07 -25.24 7.98
CA CYS A 12 7.90 -25.01 8.82
C CYS A 12 8.04 -23.71 9.61
N VAL A 13 6.99 -22.88 9.59
CA VAL A 13 6.93 -21.62 10.37
C VAL A 13 5.79 -21.61 11.38
N SER A 14 4.85 -22.56 11.29
CA SER A 14 3.84 -22.80 12.32
C SER A 14 4.20 -24.01 13.20
N LYS A 15 3.67 -24.04 14.43
CA LYS A 15 3.95 -25.10 15.42
C LYS A 15 3.53 -26.50 14.94
N ASP A 16 2.47 -26.55 14.14
CA ASP A 16 1.86 -27.74 13.57
C ASP A 16 2.35 -28.02 12.13
N CYS A 17 3.33 -27.25 11.62
CA CYS A 17 3.79 -27.30 10.23
C CYS A 17 2.69 -27.08 9.16
N SER A 18 1.48 -26.63 9.52
CA SER A 18 0.42 -26.31 8.55
C SER A 18 0.80 -25.17 7.59
N ARG A 19 1.75 -24.32 8.00
CA ARG A 19 2.37 -23.29 7.17
C ARG A 19 3.86 -23.52 7.02
N GLN A 20 4.32 -23.45 5.78
CA GLN A 20 5.72 -23.52 5.41
C GLN A 20 6.14 -22.30 4.59
N GLU A 21 7.42 -21.93 4.63
CA GLU A 21 8.00 -20.85 3.84
C GLU A 21 9.28 -21.31 3.14
N ALA A 22 9.59 -20.69 2.01
CA ALA A 22 10.77 -21.00 1.21
C ALA A 22 11.33 -19.74 0.55
N ASN A 23 12.62 -19.79 0.24
CA ASN A 23 13.31 -18.86 -0.66
C ASN A 23 13.61 -19.65 -1.94
N ILE A 24 12.96 -19.28 -3.03
CA ILE A 24 13.02 -20.00 -4.30
C ILE A 24 13.92 -19.23 -5.26
N GLU A 25 14.89 -19.90 -5.87
CA GLU A 25 15.72 -19.29 -6.89
C GLU A 25 15.09 -19.43 -8.27
N VAL A 26 14.98 -18.31 -8.99
CA VAL A 26 14.49 -18.26 -10.38
C VAL A 26 15.46 -17.46 -11.23
N LEU A 27 15.45 -17.64 -12.54
CA LEU A 27 16.29 -16.88 -13.45
C LEU A 27 15.89 -15.39 -13.44
N GLN A 28 16.88 -14.50 -13.39
CA GLN A 28 16.67 -13.07 -13.54
C GLN A 28 16.15 -12.78 -14.94
N ASP A 29 16.81 -13.31 -15.97
CA ASP A 29 16.36 -13.27 -17.36
C ASP A 29 15.82 -14.62 -17.78
N ILE A 30 14.52 -14.69 -18.04
CA ILE A 30 13.82 -15.94 -18.36
C ILE A 30 14.18 -16.48 -19.76
N HIS A 31 14.77 -15.65 -20.62
CA HIS A 31 15.17 -16.04 -21.97
C HIS A 31 16.63 -16.49 -22.05
N ASP A 32 17.40 -16.32 -20.98
CA ASP A 32 18.80 -16.72 -20.89
C ASP A 32 18.99 -17.77 -19.78
N PRO A 33 19.16 -19.06 -20.12
CA PRO A 33 19.34 -20.12 -19.11
C PRO A 33 20.64 -19.97 -18.30
N HIS A 34 21.57 -19.13 -18.75
CA HIS A 34 22.80 -18.81 -18.04
C HIS A 34 22.70 -17.53 -17.21
N SER A 35 21.51 -16.93 -17.14
CA SER A 35 21.28 -15.72 -16.35
C SER A 35 21.55 -15.94 -14.86
N SER A 36 21.96 -14.86 -14.18
CA SER A 36 21.98 -14.83 -12.72
C SER A 36 20.61 -15.18 -12.15
N LYS A 37 20.59 -15.82 -10.98
CA LYS A 37 19.35 -16.12 -10.27
C LYS A 37 18.98 -15.00 -9.31
N ILE A 38 17.68 -14.76 -9.16
CA ILE A 38 17.10 -13.97 -8.08
C ILE A 38 16.38 -14.90 -7.12
N THR A 39 16.24 -14.45 -5.87
CA THR A 39 15.54 -15.21 -4.84
C THR A 39 14.18 -14.58 -4.61
N ILE A 40 13.12 -15.37 -4.74
CA ILE A 40 11.73 -14.99 -4.48
C ILE A 40 11.25 -15.73 -3.22
N LYS A 41 10.61 -15.00 -2.31
CA LYS A 41 9.98 -15.61 -1.13
C LYS A 41 8.68 -16.30 -1.51
N ALA A 42 8.37 -17.41 -0.88
CA ALA A 42 7.11 -18.11 -1.03
C ALA A 42 6.60 -18.65 0.30
N SER A 43 5.29 -18.85 0.38
CA SER A 43 4.65 -19.54 1.49
C SER A 43 3.67 -20.59 0.97
N LYS A 44 3.54 -21.68 1.72
CA LYS A 44 2.70 -22.82 1.40
C LYS A 44 1.85 -23.15 2.62
N LEU A 45 0.56 -23.32 2.40
CA LEU A 45 -0.37 -23.89 3.35
C LEU A 45 -0.64 -25.33 2.95
N ILE A 46 -0.39 -26.26 3.87
CA ILE A 46 -0.54 -27.69 3.62
C ILE A 46 -2.04 -28.02 3.63
N GLY A 47 -2.53 -28.51 2.50
CA GLY A 47 -3.91 -28.96 2.33
C GLY A 47 -4.03 -30.47 2.13
N ASN A 48 -5.20 -30.93 1.68
CA ASN A 48 -5.42 -32.34 1.36
C ASN A 48 -4.60 -32.73 0.12
N PRO A 49 -3.69 -33.73 0.20
CA PRO A 49 -2.80 -34.10 -0.91
C PRO A 49 -3.54 -34.67 -2.15
N ILE A 50 -4.78 -35.13 -1.98
CA ILE A 50 -5.60 -35.69 -3.07
C ILE A 50 -6.30 -34.58 -3.86
N SER A 51 -6.44 -33.39 -3.27
CA SER A 51 -7.09 -32.26 -3.91
C SER A 51 -6.11 -31.47 -4.77
N MET A 52 -6.60 -30.93 -5.88
CA MET A 52 -5.80 -30.12 -6.80
C MET A 52 -5.16 -28.93 -6.05
N PRO A 53 -3.85 -28.69 -6.18
CA PRO A 53 -3.18 -27.53 -5.61
C PRO A 53 -3.77 -26.21 -6.13
N MET A 54 -3.60 -25.16 -5.34
CA MET A 54 -4.06 -23.83 -5.68
C MET A 54 -2.95 -22.81 -5.54
N PHE A 55 -2.80 -21.94 -6.54
CA PHE A 55 -2.03 -20.72 -6.41
C PHE A 55 -2.96 -19.58 -6.03
N TYR A 56 -2.60 -18.89 -4.94
CA TYR A 56 -3.32 -17.73 -4.45
C TYR A 56 -2.52 -16.47 -4.74
N PHE A 57 -3.15 -15.57 -5.48
CA PHE A 57 -2.61 -14.26 -5.80
C PHE A 57 -3.50 -13.18 -5.19
N ARG A 58 -2.95 -12.36 -4.31
CA ARG A 58 -3.57 -11.15 -3.82
C ARG A 58 -2.58 -10.01 -3.93
N SER A 59 -2.87 -9.11 -4.85
CA SER A 59 -2.07 -7.90 -5.01
C SER A 59 -2.91 -6.80 -5.62
N ASP A 60 -3.29 -5.87 -4.75
CA ASP A 60 -3.59 -4.51 -5.19
C ASP A 60 -2.29 -3.84 -5.60
N VAL A 61 -2.36 -2.91 -6.55
CA VAL A 61 -1.20 -2.17 -7.05
C VAL A 61 -0.38 -1.62 -5.88
N GLY A 62 0.86 -2.07 -5.72
CA GLY A 62 1.74 -1.69 -4.61
C GLY A 62 1.96 -2.72 -3.51
N HIS A 63 1.39 -3.92 -3.56
CA HIS A 63 1.41 -4.83 -2.41
C HIS A 63 2.13 -6.16 -2.66
N SER A 64 2.68 -6.73 -1.58
CA SER A 64 3.23 -8.08 -1.55
C SER A 64 2.13 -9.12 -1.72
N ASN A 65 2.44 -10.23 -2.40
CA ASN A 65 1.56 -11.39 -2.45
C ASN A 65 1.60 -12.24 -1.16
N LEU A 66 2.62 -12.05 -0.32
CA LEU A 66 2.87 -12.85 0.88
C LEU A 66 2.16 -12.25 2.08
N GLN A 67 0.92 -12.67 2.28
CA GLN A 67 0.11 -12.20 3.40
C GLN A 67 0.45 -12.95 4.70
N LYS A 68 0.76 -12.21 5.75
CA LYS A 68 1.03 -12.81 7.07
C LYS A 68 -0.25 -13.34 7.72
N SER A 69 -1.34 -12.59 7.61
CA SER A 69 -2.66 -12.92 8.12
C SER A 69 -3.61 -13.31 6.97
N PHE A 70 -3.35 -14.44 6.35
CA PHE A 70 -4.36 -15.05 5.49
C PHE A 70 -5.48 -15.60 6.38
N PRO A 71 -6.77 -15.41 6.08
CA PRO A 71 -7.87 -15.95 6.88
C PRO A 71 -7.92 -17.48 6.76
N LEU A 72 -6.98 -18.13 7.44
CA LEU A 72 -6.75 -19.57 7.55
C LEU A 72 -7.96 -20.31 8.15
N ALA A 73 -8.75 -19.63 8.99
CA ALA A 73 -9.85 -20.21 9.74
C ALA A 73 -11.00 -20.80 8.89
N HIS A 74 -10.99 -20.59 7.57
CA HIS A 74 -11.99 -21.14 6.65
C HIS A 74 -11.45 -22.18 5.67
N PHE A 75 -10.14 -22.45 5.67
CA PHE A 75 -9.51 -23.38 4.72
C PHE A 75 -9.43 -24.81 5.22
N ASP A 76 -9.54 -25.02 6.53
CA ASP A 76 -9.41 -26.33 7.14
C ASP A 76 -10.59 -27.22 6.72
N LYS A 77 -10.40 -27.96 5.61
CA LYS A 77 -10.91 -29.31 5.27
C LYS A 77 -11.33 -29.52 3.80
N LEU A 78 -11.34 -28.50 2.93
CA LEU A 78 -11.98 -28.64 1.61
C LEU A 78 -11.07 -28.55 0.37
N GLY A 79 -9.78 -28.22 0.51
CA GLY A 79 -8.91 -27.94 -0.65
C GLY A 79 -7.52 -28.57 -0.61
N GLY A 80 -6.85 -28.54 -1.77
CA GLY A 80 -5.43 -28.90 -1.91
C GLY A 80 -4.50 -27.90 -1.25
N SER A 81 -3.19 -28.15 -1.33
CA SER A 81 -2.20 -27.21 -0.80
C SER A 81 -2.29 -25.86 -1.52
N ILE A 82 -2.12 -24.77 -0.77
CA ILE A 82 -2.18 -23.40 -1.30
C ILE A 82 -0.79 -22.82 -1.34
N TYR A 83 -0.44 -22.23 -2.47
CA TYR A 83 0.85 -21.60 -2.71
C TYR A 83 0.65 -20.10 -2.88
N GLN A 84 1.38 -19.32 -2.08
CA GLN A 84 1.53 -17.88 -2.28
C GLN A 84 2.98 -17.63 -2.70
N ILE A 85 3.17 -17.24 -3.95
CA ILE A 85 4.49 -16.93 -4.51
C ILE A 85 4.66 -15.42 -4.50
N GLY A 86 5.73 -14.93 -3.89
CA GLY A 86 6.05 -13.52 -3.90
C GLY A 86 6.35 -13.02 -5.31
N PHE A 87 6.22 -11.72 -5.54
CA PHE A 87 6.54 -11.14 -6.84
C PHE A 87 7.96 -10.59 -6.90
N ARG A 88 8.67 -10.88 -8.00
CA ARG A 88 9.94 -10.22 -8.31
C ARG A 88 9.77 -8.69 -8.28
N GLY A 89 10.69 -8.02 -7.61
CA GLY A 89 10.71 -6.56 -7.39
C GLY A 89 10.07 -6.12 -6.07
N ILE A 90 9.32 -7.00 -5.41
CA ILE A 90 8.65 -6.74 -4.12
C ILE A 90 9.11 -7.74 -3.06
N ASP A 91 8.90 -9.02 -3.33
CA ASP A 91 9.14 -10.14 -2.42
C ASP A 91 10.46 -10.87 -2.72
N SER A 92 11.33 -10.22 -3.50
CA SER A 92 12.62 -10.75 -3.91
C SER A 92 13.79 -10.04 -3.23
N ASN A 93 14.98 -10.64 -3.33
CA ASN A 93 16.24 -10.03 -2.90
C ASN A 93 16.60 -8.74 -3.66
N ILE A 94 16.07 -8.56 -4.87
CA ILE A 94 16.13 -7.31 -5.63
C ILE A 94 14.80 -6.57 -5.48
N THR A 95 14.83 -5.35 -4.93
CA THR A 95 13.66 -4.46 -4.77
C THR A 95 13.96 -3.08 -5.33
N PHE A 96 12.96 -2.36 -5.84
CA PHE A 96 13.18 -1.14 -6.64
C PHE A 96 12.67 0.16 -6.06
N ASP A 97 11.99 0.13 -4.91
CA ASP A 97 11.28 1.31 -4.40
C ASP A 97 12.20 2.52 -4.26
N ASN A 98 13.38 2.35 -3.64
CA ASN A 98 14.31 3.46 -3.40
C ASN A 98 14.86 4.09 -4.70
N GLN A 99 15.11 3.30 -5.73
CA GLN A 99 15.65 3.76 -7.01
C GLN A 99 14.56 4.42 -7.86
N LEU A 100 13.35 3.87 -7.86
CA LEU A 100 12.20 4.43 -8.56
C LEU A 100 11.71 5.74 -7.91
N TYR A 101 11.83 5.88 -6.58
CA TYR A 101 11.56 7.15 -5.91
C TYR A 101 12.52 8.27 -6.37
N LYS A 102 13.78 7.93 -6.71
CA LYS A 102 14.71 8.91 -7.27
C LYS A 102 14.26 9.35 -8.66
N LEU A 103 13.83 8.42 -9.51
CA LEU A 103 13.31 8.73 -10.85
C LEU A 103 12.13 9.72 -10.81
N LEU A 104 11.21 9.59 -9.86
CA LEU A 104 10.06 10.50 -9.74
C LEU A 104 10.40 11.93 -9.28
N LYS A 105 11.60 12.13 -8.73
CA LYS A 105 12.08 13.44 -8.29
C LYS A 105 12.81 14.21 -9.39
N LEU A 106 13.15 13.54 -10.49
CA LEU A 106 13.80 14.17 -11.62
C LEU A 106 12.78 14.99 -12.42
N SER A 107 13.19 16.20 -12.83
CA SER A 107 12.41 17.09 -13.69
C SER A 107 12.98 17.20 -15.10
N ASP A 108 14.28 16.90 -15.27
CA ASP A 108 14.96 16.91 -16.58
C ASP A 108 14.78 15.55 -17.27
N GLU A 109 14.29 15.60 -18.51
CA GLU A 109 14.11 14.43 -19.37
C GLU A 109 15.40 13.65 -19.59
N LYS A 110 16.53 14.33 -19.77
CA LYS A 110 17.84 13.68 -19.99
C LYS A 110 18.27 12.88 -18.77
N ASP A 111 18.01 13.40 -17.58
CA ASP A 111 18.32 12.70 -16.33
C ASP A 111 17.39 11.51 -16.12
N ILE A 112 16.11 11.62 -16.49
CA ILE A 112 15.15 10.51 -16.45
C ILE A 112 15.60 9.39 -17.41
N ILE A 113 15.96 9.72 -18.66
CA ILE A 113 16.43 8.76 -19.66
C ILE A 113 17.69 8.06 -19.17
N LYS A 114 18.69 8.82 -18.72
CA LYS A 114 19.96 8.27 -18.22
C LYS A 114 19.71 7.33 -17.04
N THR A 115 18.96 7.79 -16.03
CA THR A 115 18.67 7.00 -14.83
C THR A 115 17.90 5.74 -15.17
N THR A 116 16.93 5.81 -16.09
CA THR A 116 16.14 4.64 -16.51
C THR A 116 16.99 3.65 -17.30
N THR A 117 17.90 4.13 -18.15
CA THR A 117 18.83 3.30 -18.92
C THR A 117 19.81 2.58 -18.00
N ASP A 118 20.44 3.29 -17.05
CA ASP A 118 21.35 2.70 -16.07
C ASP A 118 20.63 1.67 -15.19
N PHE A 119 19.40 1.99 -14.80
CA PHE A 119 18.54 1.11 -14.02
C PHE A 119 18.19 -0.16 -14.82
N ASN A 120 17.85 -0.03 -16.10
CA ASN A 120 17.54 -1.18 -16.95
C ASN A 120 18.77 -2.05 -17.21
N ARG A 121 19.93 -1.43 -17.48
CA ARG A 121 21.19 -2.14 -17.70
C ARG A 121 21.61 -2.95 -16.49
N LYS A 122 21.41 -2.42 -15.28
CA LYS A 122 21.82 -3.07 -14.03
C LYS A 122 20.86 -4.17 -13.59
N TYR A 123 19.55 -3.94 -13.70
CA TYR A 123 18.56 -4.81 -13.09
C TYR A 123 17.70 -5.59 -14.09
N LYS A 124 17.78 -5.28 -15.40
CA LYS A 124 16.90 -5.84 -16.43
C LYS A 124 15.43 -5.68 -16.04
N ILE A 125 14.97 -4.43 -15.95
CA ILE A 125 13.65 -4.09 -15.38
C ILE A 125 12.53 -4.76 -16.18
N ASP A 126 12.73 -4.93 -17.49
CA ASP A 126 11.85 -5.67 -18.38
C ASP A 126 11.55 -7.09 -17.89
N GLN A 127 12.48 -7.69 -17.17
CA GLN A 127 12.31 -9.01 -16.57
C GLN A 127 11.50 -8.99 -15.28
N PHE A 128 11.00 -7.85 -14.79
CA PHE A 128 10.21 -7.81 -13.56
C PHE A 128 8.71 -7.84 -13.80
N TRP A 129 8.32 -7.93 -15.07
CA TRP A 129 6.99 -7.71 -15.60
C TRP A 129 6.12 -8.98 -15.54
N LEU A 130 4.90 -8.92 -16.10
CA LEU A 130 3.91 -10.02 -16.03
C LEU A 130 4.46 -11.35 -16.55
N GLU A 131 5.14 -11.31 -17.70
CA GLU A 131 5.65 -12.52 -18.35
C GLU A 131 6.63 -13.28 -17.46
N SER A 132 7.62 -12.59 -16.89
CA SER A 132 8.60 -13.25 -16.03
C SER A 132 7.96 -13.73 -14.71
N ARG A 133 6.97 -13.00 -14.17
CA ARG A 133 6.20 -13.44 -13.00
C ARG A 133 5.35 -14.69 -13.29
N ALA A 134 4.74 -14.77 -14.49
CA ALA A 134 4.02 -15.95 -14.93
C ALA A 134 4.97 -17.15 -15.12
N ASN A 135 6.15 -16.91 -15.69
CA ASN A 135 7.21 -17.93 -15.79
C ASN A 135 7.67 -18.42 -14.42
N ASP A 136 7.87 -17.53 -13.44
CA ASP A 136 8.25 -17.92 -12.08
C ASP A 136 7.24 -18.92 -11.48
N ILE A 137 5.94 -18.65 -11.65
CA ILE A 137 4.88 -19.55 -11.17
C ILE A 137 4.97 -20.92 -11.87
N LYS A 138 5.15 -20.93 -13.19
CA LYS A 138 5.28 -22.16 -13.98
C LYS A 138 6.52 -22.97 -13.59
N GLU A 139 7.67 -22.34 -13.40
CA GLU A 139 8.91 -23.01 -12.96
C GLU A 139 8.78 -23.55 -11.53
N ILE A 140 8.15 -22.79 -10.63
CA ILE A 140 7.90 -23.23 -9.25
C ILE A 140 6.93 -24.42 -9.21
N ALA A 141 5.87 -24.39 -10.01
CA ALA A 141 4.95 -25.52 -10.15
C ALA A 141 5.67 -26.78 -10.67
N LEU A 142 6.57 -26.61 -11.65
CA LEU A 142 7.38 -27.70 -12.18
C LEU A 142 8.34 -28.28 -11.12
N GLN A 143 9.03 -27.43 -10.36
CA GLN A 143 9.93 -27.85 -9.26
C GLN A 143 9.18 -28.58 -8.13
N GLU A 144 7.93 -28.21 -7.86
CA GLU A 144 7.06 -28.91 -6.90
C GLU A 144 6.42 -30.19 -7.48
N GLY A 145 6.62 -30.49 -8.77
CA GLY A 145 5.96 -31.62 -9.43
C GLY A 145 4.45 -31.45 -9.54
N ILE A 146 3.96 -30.21 -9.69
CA ILE A 146 2.54 -29.87 -9.85
C ILE A 146 2.24 -29.74 -11.35
N PRO A 147 1.66 -30.76 -12.00
CA PRO A 147 1.40 -30.73 -13.44
C PRO A 147 0.25 -29.79 -13.81
N LYS A 148 -0.70 -29.60 -12.89
CA LYS A 148 -1.89 -28.79 -13.08
C LYS A 148 -2.36 -28.18 -11.76
N PHE A 149 -2.93 -26.98 -11.78
CA PHE A 149 -3.40 -26.31 -10.57
C PHE A 149 -4.59 -25.36 -10.81
N ASN A 150 -5.25 -25.00 -9.72
CA ASN A 150 -6.28 -23.97 -9.66
C ASN A 150 -5.66 -22.61 -9.32
N ILE A 151 -6.33 -21.52 -9.69
CA ILE A 151 -5.91 -20.15 -9.32
C ILE A 151 -7.06 -19.39 -8.68
N LEU A 152 -6.76 -18.72 -7.57
CA LEU A 152 -7.58 -17.64 -7.04
C LEU A 152 -6.77 -16.34 -7.11
N ALA A 153 -7.23 -15.39 -7.92
CA ALA A 153 -6.57 -14.10 -8.10
C ALA A 153 -7.49 -12.95 -7.68
N ILE A 154 -6.98 -12.10 -6.78
CA ILE A 154 -7.69 -10.96 -6.20
C ILE A 154 -6.84 -9.71 -6.40
N GLY A 155 -7.43 -8.71 -7.05
CA GLY A 155 -6.79 -7.42 -7.28
C GLY A 155 -6.14 -7.30 -8.65
N LYS A 156 -5.79 -6.06 -8.98
CA LYS A 156 -5.39 -5.67 -10.34
C LYS A 156 -4.19 -6.42 -10.89
N SER A 157 -3.05 -6.38 -10.19
CA SER A 157 -1.82 -7.04 -10.67
C SER A 157 -1.97 -8.55 -10.69
N ALA A 158 -2.60 -9.11 -9.66
CA ALA A 158 -2.83 -10.56 -9.54
C ALA A 158 -3.64 -11.12 -10.70
N THR A 159 -4.72 -10.43 -11.08
CA THR A 159 -5.56 -10.85 -12.20
C THR A 159 -4.86 -10.72 -13.55
N LEU A 160 -4.01 -9.72 -13.76
CA LEU A 160 -3.21 -9.57 -14.98
C LEU A 160 -2.12 -10.65 -15.11
N ILE A 161 -1.39 -10.97 -14.02
CA ILE A 161 -0.43 -12.07 -14.00
C ILE A 161 -1.12 -13.39 -14.31
N THR A 162 -2.33 -13.58 -13.77
CA THR A 162 -3.14 -14.77 -14.04
C THR A 162 -3.56 -14.86 -15.50
N GLN A 163 -3.98 -13.75 -16.11
CA GLN A 163 -4.29 -13.69 -17.53
C GLN A 163 -3.07 -14.00 -18.41
N GLN A 164 -1.89 -13.47 -18.06
CA GLN A 164 -0.62 -13.82 -18.71
C GLN A 164 -0.35 -15.32 -18.64
N LEU A 165 -0.48 -15.91 -17.45
CA LEU A 165 -0.25 -17.33 -17.22
C LEU A 165 -1.22 -18.21 -18.00
N MET A 166 -2.50 -17.84 -18.06
CA MET A 166 -3.53 -18.54 -18.85
C MET A 166 -3.25 -18.53 -20.35
N LEU A 167 -2.64 -17.46 -20.87
CA LEU A 167 -2.31 -17.34 -22.29
C LEU A 167 -1.00 -18.03 -22.65
N GLN A 168 0.02 -17.95 -21.79
CA GLN A 168 1.33 -18.54 -22.04
C GLN A 168 1.39 -20.03 -21.73
N PHE A 169 0.68 -20.47 -20.69
CA PHE A 169 0.73 -21.84 -20.20
C PHE A 169 -0.69 -22.38 -19.92
N PRO A 170 -1.57 -22.45 -20.93
CA PRO A 170 -2.95 -22.89 -20.73
C PRO A 170 -3.06 -24.31 -20.14
N ASP A 171 -2.13 -25.21 -20.48
CA ASP A 171 -2.21 -26.64 -20.15
C ASP A 171 -2.04 -26.95 -18.65
N ILE A 172 -1.31 -26.08 -17.94
CA ILE A 172 -1.06 -26.24 -16.49
C ILE A 172 -2.20 -25.66 -15.63
N ILE A 173 -3.19 -25.01 -16.25
CA ILE A 173 -4.29 -24.35 -15.55
C ILE A 173 -5.56 -25.18 -15.63
N ASN A 174 -6.17 -25.45 -14.48
CA ASN A 174 -7.46 -26.15 -14.39
C ASN A 174 -8.64 -25.19 -14.35
N ARG A 175 -8.75 -24.41 -13.28
CA ARG A 175 -9.81 -23.43 -13.07
C ARG A 175 -9.25 -22.17 -12.47
N VAL A 176 -9.86 -21.04 -12.83
CA VAL A 176 -9.46 -19.72 -12.37
C VAL A 176 -10.66 -19.00 -11.78
N ALA A 177 -10.49 -18.40 -10.62
CA ALA A 177 -11.43 -17.44 -10.05
C ALA A 177 -10.75 -16.07 -9.97
N LEU A 178 -11.41 -15.06 -10.52
CA LEU A 178 -10.91 -13.70 -10.61
C LEU A 178 -11.83 -12.75 -9.83
N ALA A 179 -11.24 -11.92 -8.97
CA ALA A 179 -11.91 -10.85 -8.25
C ALA A 179 -11.10 -9.55 -8.40
N ASP A 180 -11.80 -8.41 -8.50
CA ASP A 180 -11.22 -7.08 -8.73
C ASP A 180 -10.31 -7.09 -9.96
N THR A 181 -10.91 -7.59 -11.05
CA THR A 181 -10.21 -7.98 -12.26
C THR A 181 -9.82 -6.74 -13.05
N SER A 182 -8.54 -6.64 -13.42
CA SER A 182 -8.09 -5.67 -14.40
C SER A 182 -8.19 -6.23 -15.81
N VAL A 183 -8.50 -5.36 -16.76
CA VAL A 183 -8.48 -5.68 -18.19
C VAL A 183 -7.57 -4.69 -18.93
N PRO A 184 -6.97 -5.10 -20.07
CA PRO A 184 -6.19 -4.23 -20.95
C PRO A 184 -6.87 -2.90 -21.24
N SER A 185 -6.09 -1.82 -21.40
CA SER A 185 -6.64 -0.48 -21.66
C SER A 185 -7.37 -0.37 -23.00
N SER A 186 -7.12 -1.29 -23.93
CA SER A 186 -7.88 -1.48 -25.17
C SER A 186 -9.34 -1.90 -24.95
N TYR A 187 -9.66 -2.52 -23.80
CA TYR A 187 -11.01 -2.94 -23.42
C TYR A 187 -11.62 -2.08 -22.30
N ASN A 188 -10.79 -1.34 -21.56
CA ASN A 188 -11.25 -0.48 -20.46
C ASN A 188 -11.20 1.01 -20.81
N THR A 189 -12.37 1.60 -21.02
CA THR A 189 -12.53 3.05 -21.15
C THR A 189 -12.98 3.74 -19.87
N GLU A 190 -13.28 2.98 -18.81
CA GLU A 190 -13.79 3.52 -17.56
C GLU A 190 -12.68 4.15 -16.71
N SER A 191 -13.07 5.18 -15.98
CA SER A 191 -12.26 6.06 -15.15
C SER A 191 -12.75 6.08 -13.70
N THR A 192 -11.92 6.60 -12.78
CA THR A 192 -12.39 6.91 -11.43
C THR A 192 -13.61 7.84 -11.44
N SER A 193 -13.76 8.71 -12.45
CA SER A 193 -14.94 9.56 -12.61
C SER A 193 -16.21 8.75 -12.82
N ASP A 194 -16.18 7.69 -13.62
CA ASP A 194 -17.33 6.80 -13.84
C ASP A 194 -17.73 6.08 -12.54
N LEU A 195 -16.74 5.68 -11.73
CA LEU A 195 -17.00 5.10 -10.41
C LEU A 195 -17.65 6.12 -9.46
N ILE A 196 -17.18 7.37 -9.47
CA ILE A 196 -17.77 8.46 -8.69
C ILE A 196 -19.24 8.67 -9.11
N GLU A 197 -19.52 8.74 -10.41
CA GLU A 197 -20.88 8.87 -10.95
C GLU A 197 -21.81 7.74 -10.50
N ARG A 198 -21.31 6.50 -10.48
CA ARG A 198 -22.06 5.35 -9.92
C ARG A 198 -22.43 5.55 -8.46
N TYR A 199 -21.50 6.01 -7.62
CA TYR A 199 -21.80 6.34 -6.23
C TYR A 199 -22.77 7.52 -6.09
N PHE A 200 -22.64 8.57 -6.90
CA PHE A 200 -23.57 9.70 -6.87
C PHE A 200 -24.98 9.30 -7.29
N SER A 201 -25.12 8.45 -8.30
CA SER A 201 -26.41 7.87 -8.69
C SER A 201 -27.04 7.11 -7.52
N ALA A 202 -26.26 6.29 -6.82
CA ALA A 202 -26.72 5.57 -5.63
C ALA A 202 -27.12 6.52 -4.50
N CYS A 203 -26.32 7.55 -4.23
CA CYS A 203 -26.58 8.57 -3.23
C CYS A 203 -27.88 9.33 -3.51
N SER A 204 -28.13 9.74 -4.76
CA SER A 204 -29.34 10.48 -5.13
C SER A 204 -30.65 9.72 -4.89
N LYS A 205 -30.57 8.38 -4.87
CA LYS A 205 -31.70 7.48 -4.62
C LYS A 205 -31.87 7.16 -3.13
N ASP A 206 -30.91 7.52 -2.28
CA ASP A 206 -30.93 7.24 -0.84
C ASP A 206 -31.21 8.52 -0.03
N PRO A 207 -32.35 8.62 0.67
CA PRO A 207 -32.69 9.81 1.46
C PRO A 207 -31.73 10.08 2.63
N LYS A 208 -30.88 9.12 3.01
CA LYS A 208 -29.87 9.29 4.06
C LYS A 208 -28.60 9.95 3.53
N CYS A 209 -28.39 9.99 2.21
CA CYS A 209 -27.20 10.58 1.62
C CYS A 209 -27.25 12.12 1.65
N LYS A 210 -26.15 12.75 2.06
CA LYS A 210 -26.03 14.21 2.18
C LYS A 210 -24.98 14.82 1.23
N LEU A 211 -24.44 14.02 0.32
CA LEU A 211 -23.50 14.52 -0.68
C LEU A 211 -24.26 15.41 -1.66
N THR A 212 -23.77 16.63 -1.91
CA THR A 212 -24.47 17.57 -2.79
C THR A 212 -23.64 17.97 -3.99
N ASN A 213 -22.31 17.89 -3.91
CA ASN A 213 -21.39 18.24 -4.99
C ASN A 213 -20.20 17.29 -5.03
N TYR A 214 -19.59 17.14 -6.20
CA TYR A 214 -18.24 16.62 -6.33
C TYR A 214 -17.47 17.38 -7.39
N THR A 215 -16.17 17.47 -7.19
CA THR A 215 -15.25 17.95 -8.22
C THR A 215 -14.02 17.06 -8.19
N TRP A 216 -13.80 16.36 -9.30
CA TRP A 216 -12.62 15.54 -9.52
C TRP A 216 -11.95 15.93 -10.85
N PRO A 217 -10.62 16.03 -10.93
CA PRO A 217 -9.63 15.97 -9.86
C PRO A 217 -9.50 17.32 -9.11
N PRO A 218 -8.99 17.33 -7.87
CA PRO A 218 -8.70 18.58 -7.16
C PRO A 218 -7.59 19.36 -7.90
N GLN A 219 -7.96 20.50 -8.50
CA GLN A 219 -7.00 21.33 -9.26
C GLN A 219 -6.04 22.06 -8.31
N ASN A 220 -6.54 22.54 -7.17
CA ASN A 220 -5.82 23.41 -6.24
C ASN A 220 -5.63 22.75 -4.87
N ILE A 221 -4.84 21.67 -4.79
CA ILE A 221 -4.39 21.17 -3.48
C ILE A 221 -3.29 22.12 -2.96
N PRO A 222 -3.47 22.78 -1.81
CA PRO A 222 -2.47 23.69 -1.28
C PRO A 222 -1.22 22.91 -0.86
N SER A 223 -0.02 23.39 -1.19
CA SER A 223 1.23 22.75 -0.77
C SER A 223 1.46 22.81 0.74
N ARG A 224 0.81 23.75 1.42
CA ARG A 224 0.82 23.91 2.89
C ARG A 224 -0.53 24.32 3.42
N ILE A 225 -0.85 23.87 4.64
CA ILE A 225 -2.02 24.31 5.40
C ILE A 225 -1.58 24.77 6.78
N LEU A 226 -2.27 25.78 7.33
CA LEU A 226 -1.89 26.45 8.58
C LEU A 226 -0.40 26.86 8.57
N PHE A 227 0.08 27.31 7.40
CA PHE A 227 1.44 27.80 7.12
C PHE A 227 2.61 26.83 7.35
N THR A 228 2.35 25.62 7.87
CA THR A 228 3.41 24.71 8.38
C THR A 228 3.25 23.26 7.95
N MET A 229 2.03 22.77 7.69
CA MET A 229 1.79 21.36 7.37
C MET A 229 1.81 21.15 5.86
N SER A 230 2.79 20.40 5.36
CA SER A 230 2.89 20.05 3.95
C SER A 230 1.79 19.07 3.53
N VAL A 231 1.20 19.29 2.35
CA VAL A 231 0.28 18.33 1.73
C VAL A 231 0.94 17.73 0.49
N ASP A 232 1.04 16.40 0.45
CA ASP A 232 1.43 15.71 -0.77
C ASP A 232 0.19 15.46 -1.64
N LYS A 233 0.06 16.24 -2.72
CA LYS A 233 -1.02 16.09 -3.72
C LYS A 233 -1.11 14.66 -4.26
N THR A 234 0.02 14.00 -4.43
CA THR A 234 0.08 12.67 -5.00
C THR A 234 -0.53 11.67 -4.03
N ASN A 235 -0.02 11.65 -2.79
CA ASN A 235 -0.56 10.78 -1.75
C ASN A 235 -2.05 11.04 -1.51
N PHE A 236 -2.48 12.30 -1.59
CA PHE A 236 -3.90 12.65 -1.51
C PHE A 236 -4.74 12.02 -2.64
N ILE A 237 -4.30 12.11 -3.89
CA ILE A 237 -5.01 11.48 -5.01
C ILE A 237 -5.03 9.97 -4.82
N TYR A 238 -3.91 9.35 -4.40
CA TYR A 238 -3.83 7.90 -4.22
C TYR A 238 -4.92 7.35 -3.32
N GLN A 239 -4.97 7.88 -2.10
CA GLN A 239 -5.71 7.22 -1.05
C GLN A 239 -7.19 7.55 -1.27
N THR A 240 -7.51 8.71 -1.87
CA THR A 240 -8.87 8.98 -2.34
C THR A 240 -9.30 7.94 -3.38
N GLU A 241 -8.50 7.66 -4.42
CA GLU A 241 -8.85 6.63 -5.42
C GLU A 241 -8.93 5.22 -4.81
N THR A 242 -7.99 4.88 -3.93
CA THR A 242 -7.94 3.57 -3.27
C THR A 242 -9.15 3.36 -2.36
N ASN A 243 -9.59 4.40 -1.65
CA ASN A 243 -10.79 4.34 -0.80
C ASN A 243 -12.08 4.33 -1.63
N LEU A 244 -12.13 5.00 -2.79
CA LEU A 244 -13.29 4.90 -3.70
C LEU A 244 -13.50 3.46 -4.22
N ARG A 245 -12.42 2.70 -4.40
CA ARG A 245 -12.44 1.30 -4.87
C ARG A 245 -12.84 0.28 -3.78
N LYS A 246 -13.11 0.73 -2.56
CA LYS A 246 -13.61 -0.09 -1.46
C LYS A 246 -14.99 0.42 -1.07
N TYR A 247 -15.99 -0.44 -1.15
CA TYR A 247 -17.37 -0.07 -0.84
C TYR A 247 -17.50 0.46 0.59
N SER A 248 -16.80 -0.15 1.55
CA SER A 248 -16.85 0.24 2.96
C SER A 248 -16.25 1.63 3.25
N THR A 249 -15.29 2.09 2.45
CA THR A 249 -14.58 3.37 2.68
C THR A 249 -14.85 4.44 1.62
N ALA A 250 -15.56 4.11 0.54
CA ALA A 250 -15.96 5.07 -0.49
C ALA A 250 -16.75 6.28 0.06
N PRO A 251 -17.69 6.14 1.02
CA PRO A 251 -18.35 7.30 1.61
C PRO A 251 -17.38 8.32 2.22
N ASN A 252 -16.28 7.87 2.85
CA ASN A 252 -15.27 8.75 3.42
C ASN A 252 -14.55 9.55 2.32
N ALA A 253 -14.18 8.90 1.22
CA ALA A 253 -13.55 9.54 0.08
C ALA A 253 -14.48 10.57 -0.58
N LEU A 254 -15.75 10.23 -0.77
CA LEU A 254 -16.75 11.13 -1.37
C LEU A 254 -17.02 12.36 -0.51
N ILE A 255 -17.05 12.23 0.82
CA ILE A 255 -17.19 13.36 1.74
C ILE A 255 -15.97 14.29 1.68
N VAL A 256 -14.77 13.72 1.59
CA VAL A 256 -13.55 14.51 1.38
C VAL A 256 -13.66 15.30 0.07
N MET A 257 -14.11 14.66 -1.01
CA MET A 257 -14.29 15.31 -2.31
C MET A 257 -15.36 16.42 -2.30
N ASP A 258 -16.52 16.18 -1.70
CA ASP A 258 -17.57 17.18 -1.52
C ASP A 258 -17.09 18.36 -0.66
N SER A 259 -16.30 18.09 0.39
CA SER A 259 -15.71 19.14 1.24
C SER A 259 -14.69 20.01 0.48
N ILE A 260 -13.90 19.40 -0.40
CA ILE A 260 -12.96 20.13 -1.28
C ILE A 260 -13.71 20.97 -2.30
N ALA A 261 -14.76 20.42 -2.92
CA ALA A 261 -15.62 21.18 -3.84
C ALA A 261 -16.24 22.42 -3.17
N ARG A 262 -16.43 22.38 -1.84
CA ARG A 262 -16.89 23.51 -1.01
C ARG A 262 -15.76 24.39 -0.47
N ASN A 263 -14.52 24.25 -0.96
CA ASN A 263 -13.33 25.02 -0.54
C ASN A 263 -12.96 24.87 0.95
N SER A 264 -13.23 23.73 1.58
CA SER A 264 -12.80 23.49 2.96
C SER A 264 -11.30 23.20 3.04
N THR A 265 -10.52 24.06 3.69
CA THR A 265 -9.06 23.83 3.88
C THR A 265 -8.75 22.88 5.03
N SER A 266 -9.66 22.73 5.99
CA SER A 266 -9.48 21.87 7.17
C SER A 266 -9.57 20.37 6.85
N ILE A 267 -10.18 20.01 5.71
CA ILE A 267 -10.28 18.61 5.27
C ILE A 267 -8.92 18.00 4.96
N TYR A 268 -8.02 18.78 4.38
CA TYR A 268 -6.68 18.32 4.04
C TYR A 268 -5.80 18.10 5.28
N LEU A 269 -6.10 18.75 6.41
CA LEU A 269 -5.48 18.45 7.71
C LEU A 269 -6.04 17.16 8.30
N ALA A 270 -7.37 17.01 8.23
CA ALA A 270 -8.06 15.84 8.76
C ALA A 270 -7.73 14.56 7.99
N TYR A 271 -7.33 14.69 6.72
CA TYR A 271 -7.04 13.61 5.79
C TYR A 271 -6.04 12.57 6.32
N ASN A 272 -4.96 13.03 6.97
CA ASN A 272 -3.94 12.16 7.59
C ASN A 272 -4.43 11.45 8.87
N TYR A 273 -5.70 11.59 9.23
CA TYR A 273 -6.28 11.00 10.43
C TYR A 273 -7.63 10.33 10.13
N ILE A 274 -7.98 10.18 8.84
CA ILE A 274 -9.18 9.44 8.43
C ILE A 274 -8.85 7.94 8.56
N PRO A 275 -9.60 7.16 9.36
CA PRO A 275 -9.39 5.72 9.44
C PRO A 275 -9.47 5.08 8.05
N GLY A 276 -8.45 4.28 7.70
CA GLY A 276 -8.29 3.69 6.36
C GLY A 276 -7.39 4.48 5.40
N PHE A 277 -6.92 5.67 5.80
CA PHE A 277 -5.92 6.46 5.06
C PHE A 277 -4.49 6.29 5.62
N ASP A 278 -4.34 5.62 6.77
CA ASP A 278 -3.10 5.60 7.56
C ASP A 278 -2.06 4.51 7.23
N GLU A 279 -2.34 3.53 6.36
CA GLU A 279 -1.44 2.36 6.25
C GLU A 279 -1.19 1.85 4.82
N LEU A 280 -0.66 2.67 3.92
CA LEU A 280 -0.24 2.17 2.60
C LEU A 280 1.23 2.45 2.36
N LYS A 281 2.09 1.59 2.92
CA LYS A 281 3.39 1.29 2.31
C LYS A 281 3.10 0.60 0.98
N PHE A 282 2.91 1.37 -0.08
CA PHE A 282 2.78 0.83 -1.43
C PHE A 282 4.16 0.80 -2.08
N SER A 283 4.47 -0.30 -2.75
CA SER A 283 5.63 -0.40 -3.62
C SER A 283 5.39 0.49 -4.85
N LEU A 284 6.23 1.50 -4.98
CA LEU A 284 6.24 2.33 -6.17
C LEU A 284 6.61 1.52 -7.41
N ALA A 285 7.43 0.48 -7.24
CA ALA A 285 7.76 -0.47 -8.30
C ALA A 285 6.52 -1.09 -8.92
N GLU A 286 5.64 -1.64 -8.09
CA GLU A 286 4.40 -2.28 -8.55
C GLU A 286 3.42 -1.28 -9.17
N SER A 287 3.43 -0.04 -8.70
CA SER A 287 2.62 1.04 -9.31
C SER A 287 3.10 1.38 -10.71
N ILE A 288 4.40 1.59 -10.88
CA ILE A 288 5.01 1.87 -12.18
C ILE A 288 4.77 0.70 -13.14
N LEU A 289 4.99 -0.52 -12.65
CA LEU A 289 4.65 -1.78 -13.32
C LEU A 289 3.25 -1.76 -13.92
N HIS A 290 2.24 -1.56 -13.07
CA HIS A 290 0.84 -1.58 -13.48
C HIS A 290 0.51 -0.46 -14.47
N PHE A 291 1.06 0.75 -14.27
CA PHE A 291 0.75 1.91 -15.11
C PHE A 291 1.51 2.00 -16.43
N CYS A 292 2.70 1.40 -16.52
CA CYS A 292 3.52 1.45 -17.73
C CYS A 292 3.30 0.25 -18.66
N MET A 293 2.43 -0.71 -18.27
CA MET A 293 2.29 -2.01 -18.93
C MET A 293 1.67 -1.97 -20.33
N GLU A 294 0.72 -1.05 -20.55
CA GLU A 294 0.07 -0.77 -21.83
C GLU A 294 -0.39 0.70 -21.80
N ASP A 295 -0.78 1.30 -22.93
CA ASP A 295 -1.24 2.70 -23.05
C ASP A 295 -2.09 3.09 -21.84
N SER A 296 -1.48 3.85 -20.93
CA SER A 296 -1.89 4.13 -19.54
C SER A 296 -3.26 3.59 -19.12
N ASP A 297 -3.33 2.73 -18.10
CA ASP A 297 -4.60 2.43 -17.39
C ASP A 297 -5.33 3.75 -17.09
N LYS A 298 -6.35 4.05 -17.90
CA LYS A 298 -7.11 5.30 -17.83
C LYS A 298 -7.98 5.33 -16.57
N SER A 299 -8.13 4.18 -15.91
CA SER A 299 -8.95 4.03 -14.72
C SER A 299 -8.39 4.68 -13.46
N SER A 300 -7.15 5.18 -13.48
CA SER A 300 -6.49 5.73 -12.30
C SER A 300 -5.73 7.01 -12.60
N PHE A 301 -6.03 8.07 -11.85
CA PHE A 301 -5.44 9.40 -11.96
C PHE A 301 -4.12 9.54 -11.20
N PHE A 302 -3.74 8.52 -10.42
CA PHE A 302 -2.79 8.61 -9.32
C PHE A 302 -1.40 9.22 -9.66
N PHE A 303 -0.82 9.00 -10.83
CA PHE A 303 0.48 9.60 -11.13
C PHE A 303 0.65 10.08 -12.58
N GLN A 304 0.34 11.35 -12.83
CA GLN A 304 0.76 12.03 -14.07
C GLN A 304 2.28 11.98 -14.27
N LYS A 305 3.08 12.08 -13.20
CA LYS A 305 4.55 11.97 -13.26
C LYS A 305 5.03 10.56 -13.63
N ILE A 306 4.41 9.49 -13.10
CA ILE A 306 4.71 8.12 -13.52
C ILE A 306 4.35 7.94 -14.99
N ARG A 307 3.19 8.43 -15.45
CA ARG A 307 2.82 8.35 -16.87
C ARG A 307 3.88 8.99 -17.78
N ASN A 308 4.49 10.10 -17.36
CA ASN A 308 5.61 10.69 -18.09
C ASN A 308 6.87 9.82 -18.02
N ALA A 309 7.20 9.24 -16.86
CA ALA A 309 8.31 8.32 -16.72
C ALA A 309 8.13 7.02 -17.54
N CYS A 310 6.89 6.54 -17.72
CA CYS A 310 6.57 5.36 -18.52
C CYS A 310 7.03 5.48 -19.98
N LYS A 311 7.11 6.71 -20.53
CA LYS A 311 7.64 6.96 -21.88
C LYS A 311 9.10 6.52 -22.04
N TYR A 312 9.85 6.50 -20.94
CA TYR A 312 11.28 6.19 -20.91
C TYR A 312 11.57 4.83 -20.29
N MET A 313 10.55 4.15 -19.74
CA MET A 313 10.68 2.77 -19.27
C MET A 313 10.76 1.83 -20.48
N PRO A 314 11.47 0.69 -20.35
CA PRO A 314 11.43 -0.36 -21.37
C PRO A 314 9.98 -0.69 -21.73
N LYS A 315 9.68 -0.80 -23.03
CA LYS A 315 8.34 -1.19 -23.48
C LYS A 315 7.96 -2.47 -22.78
N ILE A 316 6.95 -2.36 -21.93
CA ILE A 316 6.39 -3.50 -21.24
C ILE A 316 5.54 -4.23 -22.28
N GLN A 317 5.80 -5.50 -22.51
CA GLN A 317 4.93 -6.28 -23.37
C GLN A 317 3.58 -6.42 -22.68
N GLY A 318 2.53 -6.05 -23.40
CA GLY A 318 1.15 -6.29 -22.98
C GLY A 318 0.83 -7.78 -22.93
N LEU A 319 -0.44 -8.11 -22.69
CA LEU A 319 -0.86 -9.51 -22.71
C LEU A 319 -0.65 -10.12 -24.10
N PRO A 320 -0.12 -11.35 -24.21
CA PRO A 320 0.08 -12.00 -25.50
C PRO A 320 -1.25 -12.23 -26.21
N GLN A 321 -1.19 -12.39 -27.54
CA GLN A 321 -2.39 -12.76 -28.30
C GLN A 321 -2.75 -14.22 -28.05
N GLY A 322 -4.05 -14.50 -28.00
CA GLY A 322 -4.57 -15.83 -27.71
C GLY A 322 -5.92 -15.78 -27.01
N ASN A 323 -6.45 -16.98 -26.74
CA ASN A 323 -7.68 -17.20 -26.01
C ASN A 323 -7.44 -17.99 -24.73
N PHE A 324 -8.26 -17.75 -23.72
CA PHE A 324 -8.33 -18.50 -22.48
C PHE A 324 -9.06 -19.84 -22.71
N THR A 325 -8.34 -20.94 -22.50
CA THR A 325 -8.88 -22.32 -22.59
C THR A 325 -9.45 -22.81 -21.25
N SER A 326 -9.01 -22.22 -20.13
CA SER A 326 -9.40 -22.64 -18.79
C SER A 326 -10.80 -22.15 -18.40
N GLN A 327 -11.42 -22.85 -17.43
CA GLN A 327 -12.71 -22.42 -16.89
C GLN A 327 -12.52 -21.20 -15.97
N ILE A 328 -13.30 -20.15 -16.19
CA ILE A 328 -13.18 -18.88 -15.47
C ILE A 328 -14.45 -18.62 -14.66
N LEU A 329 -14.27 -18.29 -13.39
CA LEU A 329 -15.28 -17.67 -12.54
C LEU A 329 -14.91 -16.21 -12.34
N LEU A 330 -15.78 -15.30 -12.79
CA LEU A 330 -15.72 -13.89 -12.45
C LEU A 330 -16.52 -13.64 -11.17
N VAL A 331 -15.84 -13.20 -10.12
CA VAL A 331 -16.43 -12.67 -8.89
C VAL A 331 -16.43 -11.14 -9.03
N SER A 332 -17.60 -10.53 -9.17
CA SER A 332 -17.69 -9.08 -9.38
C SER A 332 -18.69 -8.41 -8.44
N GLY A 333 -18.36 -7.19 -8.02
CA GLY A 333 -19.23 -6.27 -7.32
C GLY A 333 -19.73 -5.13 -8.22
N GLU A 334 -20.82 -4.51 -7.81
CA GLU A 334 -21.42 -3.34 -8.48
C GLU A 334 -20.45 -2.15 -8.64
N TYR A 335 -19.56 -1.96 -7.67
CA TYR A 335 -18.62 -0.83 -7.63
C TYR A 335 -17.20 -1.18 -8.05
N ASP A 336 -16.99 -2.34 -8.69
CA ASP A 336 -15.70 -2.67 -9.27
C ASP A 336 -15.33 -1.70 -10.41
N LEU A 337 -14.04 -1.47 -10.62
CA LEU A 337 -13.51 -0.67 -11.72
C LEU A 337 -12.28 -1.35 -12.32
N PRO A 338 -12.33 -1.90 -13.55
CA PRO A 338 -13.45 -1.85 -14.52
C PRO A 338 -14.75 -2.50 -14.03
N SER A 339 -15.89 -2.02 -14.53
CA SER A 339 -17.20 -2.53 -14.14
C SER A 339 -17.41 -3.99 -14.55
N PHE A 340 -18.37 -4.65 -13.90
CA PHE A 340 -18.80 -6.00 -14.24
C PHE A 340 -19.06 -6.20 -15.74
N PRO A 341 -19.86 -5.36 -16.45
CA PRO A 341 -20.08 -5.52 -17.89
C PRO A 341 -18.79 -5.46 -18.72
N THR A 342 -17.89 -4.52 -18.42
CA THR A 342 -16.61 -4.36 -19.14
C THR A 342 -15.74 -5.59 -18.96
N THR A 343 -15.57 -6.03 -17.72
CA THR A 343 -14.78 -7.21 -17.38
C THR A 343 -15.36 -8.48 -17.99
N LEU A 344 -16.67 -8.70 -17.87
CA LEU A 344 -17.32 -9.87 -18.45
C LEU A 344 -17.17 -9.90 -19.97
N LYS A 345 -17.41 -8.77 -20.65
CA LYS A 345 -17.25 -8.67 -22.10
C LYS A 345 -15.84 -9.04 -22.54
N TYR A 346 -14.82 -8.54 -21.84
CA TYR A 346 -13.43 -8.90 -22.12
C TYR A 346 -13.16 -10.40 -21.94
N LEU A 347 -13.53 -10.96 -20.78
CA LEU A 347 -13.30 -12.38 -20.49
C LEU A 347 -14.03 -13.31 -21.47
N GLN A 348 -15.26 -12.96 -21.86
CA GLN A 348 -16.02 -13.69 -22.87
C GLN A 348 -15.39 -13.58 -24.25
N ALA A 349 -14.93 -12.39 -24.66
CA ALA A 349 -14.27 -12.20 -25.95
C ALA A 349 -12.94 -12.94 -26.05
N LYS A 350 -12.23 -13.12 -24.93
CA LYS A 350 -10.98 -13.84 -24.85
C LYS A 350 -11.12 -15.31 -24.51
N SER A 351 -12.28 -15.81 -24.11
CA SER A 351 -12.45 -17.23 -23.83
C SER A 351 -12.73 -18.03 -25.10
N GLU A 352 -12.12 -19.22 -25.23
CA GLU A 352 -12.48 -20.16 -26.29
C GLU A 352 -13.93 -20.65 -26.18
N ASN A 353 -14.49 -20.60 -24.97
CA ASN A 353 -15.89 -20.93 -24.74
C ASN A 353 -16.57 -19.82 -23.90
N PRO A 354 -17.05 -18.75 -24.56
CA PRO A 354 -17.64 -17.59 -23.89
C PRO A 354 -18.78 -17.95 -22.93
N SER A 355 -19.55 -19.00 -23.25
CA SER A 355 -20.66 -19.48 -22.42
C SER A 355 -20.24 -20.15 -21.11
N LYS A 356 -18.97 -20.53 -20.98
CA LYS A 356 -18.39 -21.17 -19.77
C LYS A 356 -17.72 -20.18 -18.82
N VAL A 357 -17.74 -18.88 -19.11
CA VAL A 357 -17.36 -17.85 -18.14
C VAL A 357 -18.47 -17.76 -17.10
N ALA A 358 -18.28 -18.45 -15.97
CA ALA A 358 -19.20 -18.40 -14.85
C ALA A 358 -19.10 -17.04 -14.15
N VAL A 359 -20.21 -16.57 -13.60
CA VAL A 359 -20.31 -15.26 -12.98
C VAL A 359 -21.02 -15.38 -11.64
N THR A 360 -20.48 -14.70 -10.64
CA THR A 360 -21.24 -14.29 -9.46
C THR A 360 -21.14 -12.77 -9.30
N TYR A 361 -22.30 -12.12 -9.17
CA TYR A 361 -22.41 -10.66 -9.13
C TYR A 361 -23.07 -10.21 -7.83
N TYR A 362 -22.39 -9.33 -7.10
CA TYR A 362 -22.81 -8.84 -5.80
C TYR A 362 -23.20 -7.36 -5.87
N ARG A 363 -24.48 -7.09 -5.60
CA ARG A 363 -24.98 -5.71 -5.49
C ARG A 363 -24.45 -5.04 -4.24
N ASN A 364 -24.35 -3.72 -4.29
CA ASN A 364 -23.88 -2.89 -3.18
C ASN A 364 -22.50 -3.30 -2.66
N SER A 365 -21.58 -3.75 -3.50
CA SER A 365 -20.29 -4.31 -3.05
C SER A 365 -19.17 -4.08 -4.04
N THR A 366 -17.94 -4.36 -3.59
CA THR A 366 -16.80 -4.60 -4.47
C THR A 366 -16.31 -6.04 -4.28
N SER A 367 -15.81 -6.64 -5.35
CA SER A 367 -15.34 -8.02 -5.34
C SER A 367 -14.18 -8.25 -4.37
N ASN A 368 -13.30 -7.25 -4.20
CA ASN A 368 -12.16 -7.33 -3.28
C ASN A 368 -12.62 -7.44 -1.81
N GLU A 369 -13.74 -6.81 -1.44
CA GLU A 369 -14.27 -6.91 -0.08
C GLU A 369 -15.14 -8.17 0.11
N ILE A 370 -16.03 -8.44 -0.85
CA ILE A 370 -17.03 -9.50 -0.70
C ILE A 370 -16.43 -10.91 -0.75
N ILE A 371 -15.31 -11.10 -1.44
CA ILE A 371 -14.66 -12.41 -1.57
C ILE A 371 -14.19 -12.97 -0.23
N PHE A 372 -13.94 -12.11 0.76
CA PHE A 372 -13.57 -12.52 2.11
C PHE A 372 -14.78 -12.84 3.00
N ASN A 373 -16.01 -12.63 2.52
CA ASN A 373 -17.19 -13.16 3.18
C ASN A 373 -17.09 -14.70 3.21
N PRO A 374 -17.21 -15.36 4.37
CA PRO A 374 -16.99 -16.80 4.48
C PRO A 374 -17.88 -17.64 3.56
N VAL A 375 -19.09 -17.16 3.28
CA VAL A 375 -20.06 -17.85 2.43
C VAL A 375 -19.67 -17.74 0.96
N VAL A 376 -19.33 -16.54 0.49
CA VAL A 376 -18.81 -16.30 -0.87
C VAL A 376 -17.51 -17.05 -1.08
N PHE A 377 -16.60 -16.97 -0.12
CA PHE A 377 -15.33 -17.66 -0.16
C PHE A 377 -15.52 -19.18 -0.35
N ARG A 378 -16.42 -19.79 0.41
CA ARG A 378 -16.75 -21.22 0.29
C ARG A 378 -17.29 -21.58 -1.09
N GLU A 379 -18.11 -20.73 -1.69
CA GLU A 379 -18.62 -20.96 -3.05
C GLU A 379 -17.51 -20.89 -4.11
N VAL A 380 -16.62 -19.88 -4.01
CA VAL A 380 -15.45 -19.75 -4.88
C VAL A 380 -14.55 -21.00 -4.74
N MET A 381 -14.34 -21.47 -3.52
CA MET A 381 -13.60 -22.71 -3.27
C MET A 381 -14.29 -23.95 -3.84
N SER A 382 -15.62 -24.02 -3.75
CA SER A 382 -16.40 -25.11 -4.36
C SER A 382 -16.29 -25.09 -5.89
N TYR A 383 -16.26 -23.92 -6.51
CA TYR A 383 -16.01 -23.78 -7.94
C TYR A 383 -14.60 -24.27 -8.30
N LEU A 384 -13.56 -23.81 -7.59
CA LEU A 384 -12.18 -24.18 -7.90
C LEU A 384 -11.95 -25.69 -7.74
N ASN A 385 -12.44 -26.29 -6.65
CA ASN A 385 -12.21 -27.70 -6.36
C ASN A 385 -13.11 -28.62 -7.22
N PHE A 386 -14.39 -28.31 -7.36
CA PHE A 386 -15.38 -29.23 -7.94
C PHE A 386 -16.00 -28.77 -9.26
N GLY A 387 -15.78 -27.51 -9.67
CA GLY A 387 -16.39 -26.93 -10.87
C GLY A 387 -17.87 -26.58 -10.68
N SER A 388 -18.33 -26.45 -9.44
CA SER A 388 -19.71 -26.04 -9.15
C SER A 388 -19.95 -24.59 -9.61
N THR A 389 -20.95 -24.37 -10.45
CA THR A 389 -21.38 -23.05 -10.91
C THR A 389 -22.74 -22.64 -10.34
N ASN A 390 -23.33 -23.47 -9.48
CA ASN A 390 -24.60 -23.19 -8.82
C ASN A 390 -24.35 -22.33 -7.57
N PHE A 391 -24.21 -21.03 -7.78
CA PHE A 391 -24.12 -20.03 -6.70
C PHE A 391 -25.52 -19.74 -6.19
N THR A 392 -25.79 -20.00 -4.92
CA THR A 392 -27.16 -19.94 -4.36
C THR A 392 -27.44 -18.68 -3.53
N LEU A 393 -26.57 -17.68 -3.63
CA LEU A 393 -26.55 -16.57 -2.68
C LEU A 393 -26.97 -15.25 -3.29
N SER A 394 -28.05 -14.68 -2.76
CA SER A 394 -28.31 -13.25 -2.83
C SER A 394 -27.66 -12.56 -1.62
N ILE A 395 -26.33 -12.54 -1.54
CA ILE A 395 -25.65 -11.68 -0.57
C ILE A 395 -25.69 -10.26 -1.14
N THR A 396 -26.70 -9.50 -0.74
CA THR A 396 -26.64 -8.05 -0.82
C THR A 396 -25.91 -7.55 0.41
N SER A 397 -24.78 -6.86 0.23
CA SER A 397 -24.37 -5.92 1.27
C SER A 397 -25.55 -4.97 1.50
N GLY A 398 -25.81 -4.62 2.77
CA GLY A 398 -26.85 -3.65 3.11
C GLY A 398 -26.67 -2.33 2.32
N PRO A 399 -27.63 -1.39 2.40
CA PRO A 399 -27.50 -0.09 1.75
C PRO A 399 -26.20 0.63 2.17
N ILE A 400 -25.67 1.49 1.29
CA ILE A 400 -24.43 2.25 1.57
C ILE A 400 -24.61 3.02 2.87
N ASN A 401 -23.68 2.83 3.80
CA ASN A 401 -23.62 3.67 4.97
C ASN A 401 -22.98 5.01 4.60
N TRP A 402 -23.82 5.98 4.21
CA TRP A 402 -23.38 7.34 3.87
C TRP A 402 -22.85 8.14 5.06
N ASN A 403 -23.03 7.65 6.29
CA ASN A 403 -22.45 8.30 7.45
C ASN A 403 -20.96 7.93 7.53
N PRO A 404 -20.05 8.92 7.54
CA PRO A 404 -18.63 8.64 7.65
C PRO A 404 -18.33 7.90 8.95
N SER A 405 -17.33 7.02 8.91
CA SER A 405 -16.82 6.35 10.12
C SER A 405 -16.08 7.30 11.07
N TRP A 406 -15.93 8.58 10.69
CA TRP A 406 -15.17 9.60 11.39
C TRP A 406 -15.94 10.93 11.40
N ASN A 407 -15.68 11.77 12.42
CA ASN A 407 -16.28 13.09 12.52
C ASN A 407 -15.19 14.17 12.37
N PRO A 408 -15.23 15.00 11.32
CA PRO A 408 -14.21 16.02 11.05
C PRO A 408 -13.97 16.96 12.23
N ARG A 409 -15.02 17.26 13.03
CA ARG A 409 -14.89 18.14 14.19
C ARG A 409 -14.06 17.53 15.31
N PHE A 410 -14.09 16.21 15.49
CA PHE A 410 -13.28 15.52 16.50
C PHE A 410 -11.81 15.48 16.09
N VAL A 411 -11.53 15.23 14.81
CA VAL A 411 -10.16 15.22 14.27
C VAL A 411 -9.53 16.61 14.36
N ILE A 412 -10.26 17.66 13.93
CA ILE A 412 -9.78 19.04 14.01
C ILE A 412 -9.55 19.45 15.48
N LYS A 413 -10.47 19.11 16.40
CA LYS A 413 -10.27 19.35 17.84
C LYS A 413 -9.05 18.61 18.37
N GLY A 414 -8.81 17.37 17.95
CA GLY A 414 -7.61 16.60 18.32
C GLY A 414 -6.32 17.28 17.86
N ILE A 415 -6.25 17.71 16.60
CA ILE A 415 -5.09 18.44 16.05
C ILE A 415 -4.84 19.74 16.80
N PHE A 416 -5.88 20.54 17.06
CA PHE A 416 -5.74 21.79 17.83
C PHE A 416 -5.32 21.54 19.28
N THR A 417 -5.81 20.47 19.91
CA THR A 417 -5.43 20.10 21.28
C THR A 417 -3.96 19.67 21.35
N ILE A 418 -3.49 18.88 20.38
CA ILE A 418 -2.09 18.47 20.27
C ILE A 418 -1.19 19.68 19.98
N ALA A 419 -1.57 20.53 19.02
CA ALA A 419 -0.82 21.74 18.70
C ALA A 419 -0.70 22.67 19.91
N PHE A 420 -1.81 22.94 20.61
CA PHE A 420 -1.81 23.76 21.82
C PHE A 420 -0.95 23.15 22.93
N SER A 421 -0.97 21.82 23.08
CA SER A 421 -0.14 21.10 24.06
C SER A 421 1.35 21.23 23.74
N ILE A 422 1.75 21.05 22.47
CA ILE A 422 3.15 21.20 22.04
C ILE A 422 3.62 22.65 22.21
N THR A 423 2.80 23.64 21.80
CA THR A 423 3.15 25.05 21.98
C THR A 423 3.29 25.40 23.46
N SER A 424 2.42 24.88 24.33
CA SER A 424 2.50 25.07 25.77
C SER A 424 3.79 24.46 26.35
N ILE A 425 4.18 23.26 25.92
CA ILE A 425 5.43 22.62 26.32
C ILE A 425 6.64 23.46 25.88
N ILE A 426 6.66 23.95 24.64
CA ILE A 426 7.75 24.80 24.13
C ILE A 426 7.85 26.09 24.95
N VAL A 427 6.73 26.76 25.22
CA VAL A 427 6.70 27.99 26.03
C VAL A 427 7.19 27.72 27.45
N VAL A 428 6.75 26.62 28.07
CA VAL A 428 7.25 26.22 29.41
C VAL A 428 8.75 25.94 29.37
N MET A 429 9.26 25.23 28.36
CA MET A 429 10.70 25.01 28.21
C MET A 429 11.47 26.32 28.01
N MET A 430 10.95 27.27 27.22
CA MET A 430 11.57 28.59 27.05
C MET A 430 11.59 29.38 28.37
N ILE A 431 10.49 29.36 29.14
CA ILE A 431 10.40 30.01 30.46
C ILE A 431 11.39 29.36 31.45
N LEU A 432 11.50 28.03 31.47
CA LEU A 432 12.44 27.31 32.32
C LEU A 432 13.90 27.61 31.95
N ASN A 433 14.22 27.68 30.66
CA ASN A 433 15.55 28.08 30.19
C ASN A 433 15.86 29.55 30.54
N LEU A 434 14.91 30.47 30.36
CA LEU A 434 15.05 31.87 30.78
C LEU A 434 15.28 31.99 32.29
N LYS A 435 14.56 31.19 33.10
CA LYS A 435 14.75 31.15 34.55
C LYS A 435 16.12 30.61 34.94
N SER A 436 16.62 29.57 34.25
CA SER A 436 17.98 29.05 34.44
C SER A 436 19.04 30.10 34.12
N ILE A 437 18.89 30.83 33.00
CA ILE A 437 19.81 31.90 32.59
C ILE A 437 19.81 33.05 33.61
N ASN A 438 18.63 33.47 34.08
CA ASN A 438 18.52 34.51 35.11
C ASN A 438 19.12 34.06 36.46
N THR A 439 19.00 32.77 36.80
CA THR A 439 19.61 32.21 38.01
C THR A 439 21.15 32.20 37.90
N MET A 440 21.69 31.85 36.72
CA MET A 440 23.13 31.93 36.47
C MET A 440 23.65 33.37 36.54
N LYS A 441 22.95 34.33 35.94
CA LYS A 441 23.32 35.76 36.03
C LYS A 441 23.30 36.29 37.47
N ASN A 442 22.28 35.93 38.25
CA ASN A 442 22.23 36.34 39.66
C ASN A 442 23.39 35.75 40.48
N ASN A 443 23.75 34.49 40.22
CA ASN A 443 24.88 33.84 40.88
C ASN A 443 26.23 34.47 40.47
N GLU A 444 26.36 34.91 39.22
CA GLU A 444 27.54 35.62 38.71
C GLU A 444 27.68 37.01 39.34
N GLU A 445 26.59 37.78 39.43
CA GLU A 445 26.57 39.08 40.14
C GLU A 445 26.86 38.93 41.65
N GLU A 446 26.38 37.86 42.28
CA GLU A 446 26.67 37.57 43.69
C GLU A 446 28.15 37.18 43.89
N LEU A 447 28.73 36.41 42.97
CA LEU A 447 30.14 36.07 42.96
C LEU A 447 31.03 37.32 42.78
N GLU A 448 30.68 38.22 41.87
CA GLU A 448 31.40 39.51 41.69
C GLU A 448 31.33 40.39 42.94
N ARG A 449 30.18 40.43 43.63
CA ARG A 449 30.06 41.15 44.92
C ARG A 449 30.92 40.53 46.02
N LEU A 450 30.99 39.21 46.08
CA LEU A 450 31.82 38.49 47.04
C LEU A 450 33.32 38.71 46.77
N LEU A 451 33.74 38.69 45.50
CA LEU A 451 35.12 38.98 45.09
C LEU A 451 35.52 40.41 45.43
N LYS A 452 34.66 41.41 45.16
CA LYS A 452 34.91 42.81 45.57
C LYS A 452 35.06 42.96 47.09
N LYS A 453 34.22 42.29 47.88
CA LYS A 453 34.36 42.29 49.35
C LYS A 453 35.66 41.64 49.81
N HIS A 454 36.10 40.57 49.15
CA HIS A 454 37.35 39.91 49.48
C HIS A 454 38.56 40.82 49.22
N ASP A 455 38.55 41.54 48.09
CA ASP A 455 39.62 42.49 47.73
C ASP A 455 39.63 43.72 48.66
N GLU A 456 38.47 44.23 49.09
CA GLU A 456 38.38 45.26 50.12
C GLU A 456 38.96 44.78 51.46
N VAL A 457 38.68 43.55 51.88
CA VAL A 457 39.25 42.97 53.11
C VAL A 457 40.77 42.79 52.98
N HIS A 458 41.28 42.38 51.83
CA HIS A 458 42.74 42.26 51.59
C HIS A 458 43.48 43.61 51.55
N SER A 459 42.80 44.68 51.10
CA SER A 459 43.34 46.04 51.12
C SER A 459 43.46 46.62 52.54
N ILE A 460 42.60 46.16 53.46
CA ILE A 460 42.64 46.56 54.89
C ILE A 460 43.76 45.82 55.65
N THR A 461 44.10 44.58 55.27
CA THR A 461 45.20 43.82 55.90
C THR A 461 46.59 44.23 55.41
N THR A 462 46.72 44.84 54.24
CA THR A 462 48.03 45.24 53.67
C THR A 462 48.46 46.66 54.03
N ASN A 463 47.55 47.52 54.51
CA ASN A 463 47.82 48.90 54.93
C ASN A 463 47.87 49.10 56.46
N ASN A 464 48.45 48.15 57.22
CA ASN A 464 48.79 48.40 58.61
C ASN A 464 50.23 47.98 58.96
N LYS A 465 51.18 48.75 58.43
CA LYS A 465 52.52 48.91 59.01
C LYS A 465 52.42 49.76 60.29
N ASN A 466 52.21 49.14 61.44
CA ASN A 466 53.08 49.27 62.63
C ASN A 466 52.43 48.66 63.88
N PRO A 467 53.15 47.78 64.60
CA PRO A 467 52.70 47.19 65.84
C PRO A 467 53.10 48.12 66.99
N LYS A 468 52.15 48.86 67.57
CA LYS A 468 52.18 49.28 68.99
C LYS A 468 50.89 50.02 69.31
N LYS A 469 50.26 49.57 70.40
CA LYS A 469 48.96 50.00 70.96
C LYS A 469 47.74 49.43 70.25
N LEU A 470 47.38 48.20 70.60
CA LEU A 470 45.97 47.85 70.81
C LEU A 470 45.83 46.64 71.75
N THR A 471 46.39 46.76 72.94
CA THR A 471 45.82 46.06 74.09
C THR A 471 44.54 46.82 74.45
N THR A 472 43.45 46.09 74.71
CA THR A 472 42.13 46.59 75.15
C THR A 472 41.15 46.99 74.02
N GLN A 473 40.54 45.99 73.36
CA GLN A 473 39.08 45.89 73.19
C GLN A 473 38.71 44.61 72.41
N ILE A 474 39.17 43.46 72.90
CA ILE A 474 38.51 42.16 72.63
C ILE A 474 37.61 41.91 73.83
N LYS A 475 36.35 42.39 73.77
CA LYS A 475 35.18 41.94 74.56
C LYS A 475 34.04 42.92 74.26
N LYS A 476 32.97 42.40 73.61
CA LYS A 476 31.80 43.07 72.99
C LYS A 476 32.03 43.21 71.47
N SER A 477 31.39 42.47 70.57
CA SER A 477 30.12 41.78 70.63
C SER A 477 30.15 40.55 69.71
N LYS A 478 30.11 39.36 70.32
CA LYS A 478 29.39 38.22 69.75
C LYS A 478 27.91 38.49 70.04
N LYS A 479 27.11 38.81 69.02
CA LYS A 479 25.64 38.59 68.93
C LYS A 479 25.05 39.38 67.75
N LYS A 480 25.02 38.78 66.56
CA LYS A 480 23.81 38.48 65.79
C LYS A 480 24.20 37.66 64.57
#